data_AF-A0A917ANA4-F1
#
_entry.id   AF-A0A917ANA4-F1
#
_cell.length_a   1.000
_cell.length_b   1.000
_cell.length_c   1.000
_cell.angle_alpha   90.00
_cell.angle_beta   90.00
_cell.angle_gamma   90.00
#
_symmetry.space_group_name_H-M   'P 1'
#
loop_
_entity.id
_entity.type
_entity.pdbx_description
1 polymer ?
#
loop_
_entity_poly.entity_id
_entity_poly.type
_entity_poly.pdbx_seq_one_letter_code
_entity_poly.pdbx_strand_id
1 'polypeptide(L)' 'MKFFNHFTFLLLVLGGLNWLFFALDFNVVDTVFGFSDVAVSIVYWLVGLSALYQLWYRFFSTDK' A
#
# COMPACT_ATOMS: atom_id res chain seq x y z
N MET A 1 -10.88 -6.16 13.52
CA MET A 1 -12.27 -6.51 13.18
C MET A 1 -12.63 -5.89 11.83
N LYS A 2 -12.60 -6.68 10.74
CA LYS A 2 -12.92 -6.35 9.32
C LYS A 2 -12.37 -5.05 8.70
N PHE A 3 -12.62 -3.87 9.28
CA PHE A 3 -12.20 -2.56 8.76
C PHE A 3 -10.70 -2.48 8.47
N PHE A 4 -9.85 -2.81 9.44
CA PHE A 4 -8.38 -2.79 9.25
C PHE A 4 -7.91 -3.72 8.13
N ASN A 5 -8.56 -4.87 7.95
CA ASN A 5 -8.25 -5.79 6.86
C ASN A 5 -8.64 -5.19 5.50
N HIS A 6 -9.83 -4.60 5.38
CA HIS A 6 -10.25 -3.95 4.14
C HIS A 6 -9.41 -2.71 3.83
N PHE A 7 -9.05 -1.94 4.85
CA PHE A 7 -8.21 -0.75 4.70
C PHE A 7 -6.81 -1.12 4.20
N THR A 8 -6.13 -2.05 4.88
CA THR A 8 -4.80 -2.51 4.44
C THR A 8 -4.84 -3.19 3.07
N PHE A 9 -5.91 -3.93 2.75
CA PHE A 9 -6.11 -4.48 1.41
C PHE A 9 -6.27 -3.38 0.35
N LEU A 10 -7.01 -2.31 0.64
CA LEU A 10 -7.16 -1.17 -0.26
C LEU A 10 -5.82 -0.46 -0.48
N LEU A 11 -5.03 -0.21 0.57
CA LEU A 11 -3.68 0.36 0.43
C LEU A 11 -2.75 -0.54 -0.38
N LEU A 12 -2.84 -1.86 -0.20
CA LEU A 12 -2.08 -2.82 -1.00
C LEU A 12 -2.45 -2.73 -2.49
N VAL A 13 -3.75 -2.70 -2.82
CA VAL A 13 -4.21 -2.58 -4.20
C VAL A 13 -3.75 -1.25 -4.81
N LEU A 14 -3.86 -0.13 -4.09
CA LEU A 14 -3.36 1.17 -4.54
C LEU A 14 -1.85 1.16 -4.78
N GLY A 15 -1.08 0.50 -3.91
CA GLY A 15 0.35 0.30 -4.08
C GLY A 15 0.70 -0.52 -5.33
N GLY A 16 -0.02 -1.62 -5.56
CA GLY A 16 0.12 -2.45 -6.75
C GLY A 16 -0.24 -1.71 -8.04
N LEU A 17 -1.32 -0.91 -8.01
CA LEU A 17 -1.69 -0.05 -9.13
C LEU A 17 -0.63 1.02 -9.40
N ASN A 18 -0.07 1.66 -8.37
CA ASN A 18 1.03 2.59 -8.55
C ASN A 18 2.23 1.91 -9.23
N TRP A 19 2.54 0.67 -8.87
CA TRP A 19 3.60 -0.11 -9.53
C TRP A 19 3.31 -0.40 -11.01
N LEU A 20 2.04 -0.67 -11.36
CA LEU A 20 1.62 -0.82 -12.75
C LEU A 20 1.83 0.48 -13.54
N PHE A 21 1.39 1.61 -12.99
CA PHE A 21 1.62 2.92 -13.62
C PHE A 21 3.10 3.29 -13.68
N PHE A 22 3.89 2.89 -12.69
CA PHE A 22 5.33 3.12 -12.67
C PHE A 22 6.01 2.42 -13.86
N ALA A 23 5.52 1.26 -14.30
CA ALA A 23 5.98 0.59 -15.52
C ALA A 23 5.61 1.35 -16.82
N LEU A 24 4.73 2.35 -16.74
CA LEU A 24 4.38 3.29 -17.81
C LEU A 24 5.07 4.66 -17.61
N ASP A 25 6.18 4.69 -16.86
CA ASP A 25 6.91 5.92 -16.48
C ASP A 25 6.05 6.96 -15.73
N PHE A 26 4.97 6.51 -15.05
CA PHE A 26 4.07 7.38 -14.31
C PHE A 26 3.99 7.00 -12.83
N ASN A 27 4.44 7.89 -11.95
CA ASN A 27 4.34 7.68 -10.50
C ASN A 27 3.14 8.45 -9.93
N VAL A 28 2.07 7.72 -9.59
CA VAL A 28 0.84 8.30 -9.02
C VAL A 28 1.11 8.91 -7.65
N VAL A 29 1.90 8.23 -6.81
CA VAL A 29 2.25 8.71 -5.47
C VAL A 29 2.99 10.03 -5.56
N ASP A 30 3.98 10.13 -6.45
CA ASP A 30 4.76 11.36 -6.65
C ASP A 30 3.91 12.48 -7.27
N THR A 31 3.01 12.15 -8.21
CA THR A 31 2.12 13.15 -8.82
C THR A 31 1.18 13.80 -7.79
N VAL A 32 0.70 13.03 -6.81
CA VAL A 32 -0.25 13.52 -5.79
C VAL A 32 0.46 14.09 -4.55
N PHE A 33 1.57 13.48 -4.13
CA PHE A 33 2.25 13.78 -2.86
C PHE A 33 3.66 14.37 -3.03
N GLY A 34 4.15 14.56 -4.26
CA GLY A 34 5.49 15.08 -4.57
C GLY A 34 5.73 16.55 -4.18
N PHE A 35 4.75 17.19 -3.52
CA PHE A 35 4.97 18.47 -2.83
C PHE A 35 5.88 18.31 -1.60
N SER A 36 6.09 17.09 -1.10
CA SER A 36 6.99 16.79 0.00
C SER A 36 7.55 15.36 -0.07
N ASP A 37 8.88 15.23 -0.11
CA ASP A 37 9.57 13.93 -0.05
C ASP A 37 9.19 13.11 1.19
N VAL A 38 8.91 13.79 2.30
CA VAL A 38 8.45 13.16 3.55
C VAL A 38 7.06 12.56 3.36
N ALA A 39 6.14 13.27 2.69
CA ALA A 39 4.80 12.77 2.41
C ALA A 39 4.82 11.54 1.49
N VAL A 40 5.61 11.61 0.41
CA VAL A 40 5.82 10.47 -0.51
C VAL A 40 6.36 9.26 0.25
N SER A 41 7.38 9.46 1.10
CA SER A 41 7.96 8.39 1.91
C SER A 41 6.95 7.75 2.85
N ILE A 42 6.11 8.55 3.52
CA ILE A 42 5.07 8.04 4.43
C ILE A 42 4.06 7.17 3.66
N VAL A 43 3.65 7.57 2.46
CA VAL A 43 2.73 6.78 1.63
C VAL A 43 3.33 5.42 1.29
N TYR A 44 4.61 5.37 0.89
CA TYR A 44 5.29 4.10 0.61
C TYR A 44 5.44 3.23 1.86
N TRP A 45 5.73 3.81 3.02
CA TRP A 45 5.73 3.07 4.29
C TRP A 45 4.37 2.45 4.60
N LEU A 46 3.28 3.21 4.44
CA LEU A 46 1.92 2.72 4.68
C LEU A 46 1.53 1.58 3.73
N VAL A 47 1.90 1.69 2.46
CA VAL A 47 1.70 0.63 1.46
C VAL A 47 2.50 -0.62 1.82
N GLY A 48 3.78 -0.48 2.14
CA GLY A 48 4.66 -1.60 2.50
C GLY A 48 4.21 -2.31 3.79
N LEU A 49 3.85 -1.56 4.82
CA LEU A 49 3.30 -2.12 6.06
C LEU A 49 1.95 -2.82 5.82
N SER A 50 1.11 -2.28 4.94
CA SER A 50 -0.14 -2.93 4.55
C SER A 50 0.10 -4.26 3.84
N ALA A 51 1.15 -4.35 3.02
CA ALA A 51 1.56 -5.62 2.40
C ALA A 51 2.00 -6.67 3.42
N LEU A 52 2.84 -6.28 4.37
CA LEU A 52 3.28 -7.17 5.44
C LEU A 52 2.10 -7.62 6.30
N TYR A 53 1.17 -6.72 6.62
CA TYR A 53 -0.04 -7.05 7.37
C TYR A 53 -0.92 -8.05 6.62
N GLN A 54 -1.17 -7.82 5.32
CA GLN A 54 -1.98 -8.73 4.49
C GLN A 54 -1.33 -10.12 4.36
N LEU A 55 0.00 -10.19 4.19
CA LEU A 55 0.73 -11.45 4.19
C LEU A 55 0.61 -12.16 5.54
N TRP A 56 0.85 -11.45 6.64
CA TRP A 56 0.72 -12.03 7.98
C TRP A 56 -0.70 -12.54 8.23
N TYR A 57 -1.71 -11.74 7.91
CA TYR A 57 -3.12 -12.10 8.06
C TYR A 57 -3.50 -13.33 7.22
N ARG A 58 -3.02 -13.40 5.97
CA ARG A 58 -3.35 -14.49 5.05
C ARG A 58 -2.67 -15.81 5.38
N PHE A 59 -1.42 -15.77 5.86
CA PHE A 59 -0.61 -16.97 6.05
C PHE A 59 -0.53 -17.43 7.52
N PHE A 60 -0.59 -16.51 8.48
CA PHE A 60 -0.33 -16.81 9.88
C PHE A 60 -1.53 -16.60 10.80
N SER A 61 -2.52 -15.77 10.41
CA SER A 61 -3.73 -15.57 11.22
C SER A 61 -4.93 -16.42 10.77
N THR A 62 -4.69 -17.48 10.00
CA THR A 62 -5.71 -18.44 9.57
C THR A 62 -5.91 -19.51 10.63
N ASP A 63 -6.26 -19.09 11.85
CA ASP A 63 -6.79 -19.98 12.88
C ASP A 63 -8.11 -19.38 13.38
N LYS A 64 -9.20 -20.00 12.90
CA LYS A 64 -10.66 -19.80 13.16
C LYS A 64 -11.47 -19.18 12.03
#